data_AF-A0A3E4V8L0-F1
#
_entry.id   AF-A0A3E4V8L0-F1
#
_cell.length_a   1.000
_cell.length_b   1.000
_cell.length_c   1.000
_cell.angle_alpha   90.00
_cell.angle_beta   90.00
_cell.angle_gamma   90.00
#
_symmetry.space_group_name_H-M   'P 1'
#
loop_
_entity.id
_entity.type
_entity.pdbx_description
1 polymer ?
#
loop_
_entity_poly.entity_id
_entity_poly.type
_entity_poly.pdbx_seq_one_letter_code
_entity_poly.pdbx_strand_id
1 'polypeptide(L)' 'MGERGVNRMREHLSSVQRLRKATGLTQQELANKTGINIRQIQKYEYGEYDTGKMMLRNAIALADALECDVRELIR' A
#
# COMPACT_ATOMS: atom_id res chain seq x y z
N MET A 1 26.09 23.28 4.17
CA MET A 1 25.18 22.96 3.03
C MET A 1 24.81 21.49 3.13
N GLY A 2 23.82 21.06 3.90
CA GLY A 2 22.44 21.54 3.93
C GLY A 2 21.58 20.54 3.16
N GLU A 3 21.21 19.44 3.83
CA GLU A 3 19.91 18.73 3.72
C GLU A 3 19.43 18.19 2.36
N ARG A 4 20.25 18.20 1.31
CA ARG A 4 19.82 17.78 -0.05
C ARG A 4 19.79 16.28 -0.31
N GLY A 5 20.36 15.46 0.58
CA GLY A 5 20.46 14.00 0.40
C GLY A 5 19.29 13.18 0.97
N VAL A 6 18.53 13.72 1.92
CA VAL A 6 17.53 12.95 2.67
C VAL A 6 16.13 13.06 2.04
N ASN A 7 15.90 14.03 1.14
CA ASN A 7 14.56 14.35 0.62
C ASN A 7 14.13 13.56 -0.64
N ARG A 8 15.03 12.83 -1.35
CA ARG A 8 14.64 12.07 -2.57
C ARG A 8 13.96 10.72 -2.30
N MET A 9 14.05 10.19 -1.08
CA MET A 9 13.53 8.84 -0.76
C MET A 9 12.07 8.86 -0.26
N ARG A 10 11.50 10.03 0.02
CA ARG A 10 10.18 10.15 0.68
C ARG A 10 8.99 10.32 -0.26
N GLU A 11 9.17 10.55 -1.56
CA GLU A 11 8.08 11.15 -2.36
C GLU A 11 7.15 10.20 -3.12
N HIS A 12 7.37 8.89 -3.16
CA HIS A 12 6.45 8.00 -3.89
C HIS A 12 6.10 6.72 -3.12
N LEU A 13 5.83 6.82 -1.81
CA LEU A 13 5.13 5.74 -1.12
C LEU A 13 3.77 5.53 -1.78
N SER A 14 3.46 4.30 -2.21
CA SER A 14 2.15 4.01 -2.78
C SER A 14 1.03 4.29 -1.75
N SER A 15 -0.19 4.51 -2.22
CA SER A 15 -1.38 4.66 -1.37
C SER A 15 -1.47 3.52 -0.35
N VAL A 16 -1.30 2.28 -0.82
CA VAL A 16 -1.31 1.07 0.02
C VAL A 16 -0.24 1.12 1.10
N GLN A 17 1.00 1.47 0.76
CA GLN A 17 2.09 1.51 1.74
C GLN A 17 1.87 2.59 2.81
N ARG A 18 1.36 3.76 2.40
CA ARG A 18 1.05 4.86 3.32
C ARG A 18 -0.05 4.47 4.29
N LEU A 19 -1.16 3.93 3.77
CA LEU A 19 -2.30 3.49 4.58
C LEU A 19 -1.91 2.37 5.54
N ARG A 20 -1.16 1.36 5.07
CA ARG A 20 -0.67 0.27 5.93
C ARG A 20 0.18 0.78 7.09
N LYS A 21 1.09 1.72 6.82
CA LYS A 21 1.92 2.30 7.90
C LYS A 21 1.07 3.10 8.88
N ALA A 22 0.00 3.76 8.43
CA ALA A 22 -0.92 4.48 9.30
C ALA A 22 -1.71 3.55 10.23
N THR A 23 -2.04 2.34 9.79
CA THR A 23 -2.70 1.31 10.63
C THR A 23 -1.73 0.48 11.49
N GLY A 24 -0.42 0.73 11.41
CA GLY A 24 0.59 0.03 12.20
C GLY A 24 0.86 -1.42 11.77
N LEU A 25 0.28 -1.87 10.65
CA LEU A 25 0.44 -3.24 10.16
C LEU A 25 1.80 -3.43 9.49
N THR A 26 2.41 -4.60 9.66
CA THR A 26 3.49 -5.10 8.80
C THR A 26 2.94 -5.58 7.45
N GLN A 27 3.81 -5.74 6.44
CA GLN A 27 3.38 -6.30 5.15
C GLN A 27 2.81 -7.72 5.30
N GLN A 28 3.37 -8.53 6.21
CA GLN A 28 2.91 -9.90 6.47
C GLN A 28 1.55 -9.91 7.16
N GLU A 29 1.29 -9.02 8.12
CA GLU A 29 -0.02 -8.91 8.76
C GLU A 29 -1.08 -8.44 7.77
N LEU A 30 -0.76 -7.49 6.89
CA LEU A 30 -1.67 -7.08 5.82
C LEU A 30 -1.97 -8.24 4.87
N ALA A 31 -0.97 -9.01 4.45
CA ALA A 31 -1.15 -10.20 3.63
C ALA A 31 -2.08 -11.23 4.32
N ASN A 32 -1.88 -11.47 5.61
CA ASN A 32 -2.70 -12.39 6.39
C ASN A 32 -4.15 -11.90 6.53
N LYS A 33 -4.36 -10.61 6.83
CA LYS A 33 -5.70 -10.01 6.96
C LYS A 33 -6.50 -10.01 5.66
N THR A 34 -5.82 -9.75 4.55
CA THR A 34 -6.46 -9.62 3.22
C THR A 34 -6.59 -10.95 2.48
N GLY A 35 -5.85 -11.98 2.89
CA GLY A 35 -5.68 -13.21 2.11
C GLY A 35 -4.89 -13.02 0.81
N ILE A 36 -4.28 -11.85 0.60
CA ILE A 36 -3.47 -11.54 -0.58
C ILE A 36 -2.04 -12.04 -0.36
N ASN A 37 -1.45 -12.64 -1.40
CA ASN A 37 -0.07 -13.09 -1.34
C ASN A 37 0.89 -11.92 -0.99
N ILE A 38 1.81 -12.15 -0.06
CA ILE A 38 2.79 -11.15 0.38
C ILE A 38 3.57 -10.49 -0.77
N ARG A 39 3.88 -11.23 -1.85
CA ARG A 39 4.55 -10.66 -3.03
C ARG A 39 3.66 -9.69 -3.79
N GLN A 40 2.34 -9.91 -3.82
CA GLN A 40 1.41 -8.96 -4.42
C GLN A 40 1.32 -7.67 -3.58
N ILE A 41 1.26 -7.79 -2.24
CA ILE A 41 1.33 -6.63 -1.34
C ILE A 41 2.58 -5.80 -1.63
N GLN A 42 3.75 -6.44 -1.70
CA GLN A 42 5.01 -5.76 -2.03
C GLN A 42 4.98 -5.08 -3.40
N LYS A 43 4.44 -5.73 -4.44
CA LYS A 43 4.30 -5.15 -5.77
C LYS A 43 3.37 -3.93 -5.81
N TYR A 44 2.28 -3.94 -5.04
CA TYR A 44 1.43 -2.75 -4.87
C TYR A 44 2.15 -1.63 -4.10
N GLU A 45 2.98 -1.97 -3.11
CA GLU A 45 3.75 -0.97 -2.35
C GLU A 45 4.89 -0.35 -3.16
N TYR A 46 5.54 -1.13 -4.02
CA TYR A 46 6.63 -0.67 -4.87
C TYR A 46 6.17 -0.06 -6.20
N GLY A 47 4.86 -0.05 -6.47
CA GLY A 47 4.29 0.51 -7.69
C GLY A 47 4.51 -0.35 -8.94
N GLU A 48 4.95 -1.61 -8.79
CA GLU A 48 5.03 -2.57 -9.89
C GLU A 48 3.62 -2.97 -10.38
N TYR A 49 2.64 -3.02 -9.47
CA TYR A 49 1.24 -3.25 -9.77
C TYR A 49 0.42 -1.97 -9.62
N ASP A 50 -0.32 -1.65 -10.68
CA ASP A 50 -1.27 -0.55 -10.71
C ASP A 50 -2.48 -0.86 -9.80
N THR A 51 -2.67 -0.04 -8.78
CA THR A 51 -3.80 -0.19 -7.84
C THR A 51 -5.14 0.12 -8.49
N GLY A 52 -5.18 0.94 -9.55
CA GLY A 52 -6.39 1.18 -10.34
C GLY A 52 -6.82 -0.01 -11.20
N LYS A 53 -5.95 -1.01 -11.38
CA LYS A 53 -6.22 -2.23 -12.17
C LYS A 53 -6.30 -3.50 -11.32
N MET A 54 -6.37 -3.38 -9.99
CA MET A 54 -6.51 -4.56 -9.14
C MET A 54 -7.91 -5.18 -9.27
N MET A 55 -8.01 -6.49 -9.03
CA MET A 55 -9.31 -7.15 -8.94
C MET A 55 -10.14 -6.54 -7.81
N LEU A 56 -11.43 -6.31 -8.04
CA LEU A 56 -12.35 -5.70 -7.07
C LEU A 56 -12.27 -6.37 -5.68
N ARG A 57 -12.18 -7.71 -5.64
CA ARG A 57 -12.02 -8.47 -4.38
C ARG A 57 -10.78 -8.07 -3.57
N ASN A 58 -9.67 -7.77 -4.25
CA ASN A 58 -8.43 -7.35 -3.59
C ASN A 58 -8.57 -5.91 -3.10
N ALA A 59 -9.26 -5.05 -3.86
CA ALA A 59 -9.51 -3.66 -3.47
C ALA A 59 -10.37 -3.60 -2.20
N ILE A 60 -11.45 -4.37 -2.14
CA ILE A 60 -12.33 -4.46 -0.97
C ILE A 60 -11.54 -5.00 0.23
N ALA A 61 -10.84 -6.12 0.07
CA ALA A 61 -10.06 -6.71 1.16
C ALA A 61 -8.99 -5.75 1.71
N LEU A 62 -8.31 -5.01 0.83
CA LEU A 62 -7.34 -3.98 1.23
C LEU A 62 -8.03 -2.83 1.97
N ALA A 63 -9.15 -2.33 1.46
CA ALA A 63 -9.90 -1.23 2.08
C ALA A 63 -10.36 -1.61 3.49
N ASP A 64 -10.92 -2.81 3.66
CA ASP A 64 -11.36 -3.33 4.96
C ASP A 64 -10.20 -3.51 5.93
N ALA A 65 -9.09 -4.11 5.48
CA ALA A 65 -7.92 -4.34 6.33
C ALA A 65 -7.16 -3.05 6.71
N LEU A 66 -7.29 -2.00 5.89
CA LEU A 66 -6.66 -0.70 6.07
C LEU A 66 -7.61 0.35 6.66
N GLU A 67 -8.87 -0.01 6.94
CA GLU A 67 -9.89 0.85 7.53
C GLU A 67 -10.04 2.18 6.75
N CYS A 68 -10.11 2.10 5.42
CA CYS A 68 -10.18 3.25 4.52
C CYS A 68 -11.25 3.09 3.43
N ASP A 69 -11.63 4.18 2.76
CA ASP A 69 -12.48 4.09 1.57
C ASP A 69 -11.67 3.49 0.41
N VAL A 70 -12.27 2.56 -0.35
CA VAL A 70 -11.61 1.88 -1.47
C VAL A 70 -11.03 2.85 -2.52
N ARG A 71 -11.61 4.06 -2.66
CA ARG A 71 -11.10 5.09 -3.56
C ARG A 71 -9.75 5.63 -3.14
N GLU A 72 -9.39 5.56 -1.86
CA GLU A 72 -8.10 5.99 -1.33
C GLU A 72 -6.94 5.06 -1.75
N LEU A 73 -7.25 3.84 -2.20
CA LEU A 73 -6.27 2.90 -2.76
C LEU A 73 -5.83 3.30 -4.17
N ILE A 74 -6.69 4.01 -4.90
CA ILE A 74 -6.46 4.43 -6.28
C ILE A 74 -5.82 5.82 -6.24
N ARG A 75 -4.73 5.99 -7.00
CA ARG A 75 -4.03 7.27 -7.11
C ARG A 75 -4.39 7.96 -8.42
#